data_AF-A0A392M026-F1
#
_entry.id   AF-A0A392M026-F1
#
_cell.length_a   1.000
_cell.length_b   1.000
_cell.length_c   1.000
_cell.angle_alpha   90.00
_cell.angle_beta   90.00
_cell.angle_gamma   90.00
#
_symmetry.space_group_name_H-M   'P 1'
#
loop_
_entity.id
_entity.type
_entity.pdbx_description
1 polymer ?
#
loop_
_entity_poly.entity_id
_entity_poly.type
_entity_poly.pdbx_seq_one_letter_code
_entity_poly.pdbx_strand_id
1 'polypeptide(L)'
;HISKQRVLGLPEDLLKKGKHFILIRNPLDILPSFDKVVPPSFFELGLAELVSIYNELSELGKPPPVIDAAELQKDPETTLRGLCDDLEIPFQPAMLSWEAGPKPIDGLWAPWWYKNVHKSTCFTEQTKYPQPFPFSLYNLLEQSLPLYNMLRRHVKKKLSLLSSPLPSPNLPVPANEKLLAWVGDEIVTRESAKVSVFDSVVQGGDSVWEGLRVYKSKIFKLEEHLDS
;
A
#
# COMPACT_ATOMS: atom_id res chain seq x y z
N HIS A 1 15.68 0.54 1.87
CA HIS A 1 14.88 1.54 2.60
C HIS A 1 15.71 2.83 2.64
N ILE A 2 15.48 3.75 1.70
CA ILE A 2 16.19 5.05 1.66
C ILE A 2 15.78 5.96 2.82
N SER A 3 14.62 5.72 3.44
CA SER A 3 14.18 6.52 4.60
C SER A 3 15.10 6.43 5.81
N LYS A 4 15.87 5.34 5.95
CA LYS A 4 16.69 5.08 7.14
C LYS A 4 18.03 5.82 7.17
N GLN A 5 18.37 6.55 6.12
CA GLN A 5 19.65 7.24 6.05
C GLN A 5 19.46 8.67 5.54
N ARG A 6 19.05 9.57 6.46
CA ARG A 6 19.75 10.86 6.52
C ARG A 6 21.20 10.52 6.89
N VAL A 7 22.00 10.11 5.89
CA VAL A 7 23.41 9.78 6.11
C VAL A 7 24.04 11.01 6.75
N LEU A 8 24.63 10.85 7.93
CA LEU A 8 25.38 11.91 8.60
C LEU A 8 26.44 12.43 7.60
N GLY A 9 26.25 13.64 7.09
CA GLY A 9 27.12 14.27 6.08
C GLY A 9 26.52 14.47 4.69
N LEU A 10 25.30 14.00 4.42
CA LEU A 10 24.57 14.47 3.24
C LEU A 10 24.08 15.90 3.49
N PRO A 11 24.45 16.88 2.65
CA PRO A 11 24.07 18.26 2.88
C PRO A 11 22.56 18.42 2.71
N GLU A 12 21.92 19.26 3.52
CA GLU A 12 20.50 19.64 3.38
C GLU A 12 20.16 20.09 1.95
N ASP A 13 21.16 20.62 1.24
CA ASP A 13 21.10 20.96 -0.18
C ASP A 13 20.62 19.80 -1.06
N LEU A 14 20.94 18.55 -0.74
CA LEU A 14 20.47 17.40 -1.52
C LEU A 14 18.97 17.20 -1.39
N LEU A 15 18.42 17.42 -0.19
CA LEU A 15 16.96 17.36 0.03
C LEU A 15 16.26 18.50 -0.73
N LYS A 16 16.85 19.69 -0.77
CA LYS A 16 16.28 20.88 -1.43
C LYS A 16 16.43 20.86 -2.97
N LYS A 17 17.54 20.34 -3.50
CA LYS A 17 17.90 20.37 -4.93
C LYS A 17 17.62 19.07 -5.68
N GLY A 18 17.54 17.94 -4.97
CA GLY A 18 17.30 16.62 -5.55
C GLY A 18 15.84 16.41 -5.99
N LYS A 19 15.65 15.43 -6.89
CA LYS A 19 14.32 14.89 -7.22
C LYS A 19 14.09 13.66 -6.34
N HIS A 20 12.99 13.66 -5.60
CA HIS A 20 12.69 12.64 -4.58
C HIS A 20 11.37 11.96 -4.91
N PHE A 21 11.27 10.67 -4.58
CA PHE A 21 10.02 9.93 -4.56
C PHE A 21 10.01 9.00 -3.35
N ILE A 22 8.81 8.62 -2.91
CA ILE A 22 8.60 7.76 -1.76
C ILE A 22 7.99 6.44 -2.22
N LEU A 23 8.65 5.32 -1.93
CA LEU A 23 8.10 3.98 -2.12
C LEU A 23 7.55 3.46 -0.79
N ILE A 24 6.24 3.20 -0.73
CA ILE A 24 5.57 2.62 0.43
C ILE A 24 5.20 1.16 0.22
N ARG A 25 5.07 0.43 1.32
CA ARG A 25 4.61 -0.96 1.35
C ARG A 25 3.60 -1.13 2.48
N ASN A 26 2.55 -1.91 2.25
CA ASN A 26 1.55 -2.20 3.26
C ASN A 26 2.19 -2.95 4.45
N PRO A 27 2.09 -2.43 5.69
CA PRO A 27 2.55 -3.13 6.90
C PRO A 27 2.09 -4.59 7.00
N LEU A 28 0.84 -4.87 6.62
CA LEU A 28 0.26 -6.22 6.59
C LEU A 28 1.09 -7.21 5.76
N ASP A 29 1.68 -6.70 4.68
CA ASP A 29 2.41 -7.50 3.71
C ASP A 29 3.88 -7.67 4.07
N ILE A 30 4.47 -6.68 4.74
CA ILE A 30 5.90 -6.67 5.05
C ILE A 30 6.20 -7.32 6.38
N LEU A 31 5.36 -7.09 7.40
CA LEU A 31 5.64 -7.47 8.79
C LEU A 31 5.95 -8.97 8.95
N PRO A 32 5.15 -9.90 8.38
CA PRO A 32 5.43 -11.33 8.52
C PRO A 32 6.72 -11.79 7.84
N SER A 33 7.15 -11.08 6.79
CA SER A 33 8.41 -11.38 6.11
C SER A 33 9.61 -10.75 6.79
N PHE A 34 9.42 -9.57 7.39
CA PHE A 34 10.45 -8.83 8.09
C PHE A 34 10.82 -9.52 9.40
N ASP A 35 9.83 -10.00 10.16
CA ASP A 35 9.99 -10.72 11.43
C ASP A 35 10.83 -12.00 11.31
N LYS A 36 10.88 -12.60 10.12
CA LYS A 36 11.74 -13.78 9.85
C LYS A 36 13.22 -13.45 9.82
N VAL A 37 13.57 -12.19 9.60
CA VAL A 37 14.96 -11.74 9.42
C VAL A 37 15.41 -10.91 10.61
N VAL A 38 14.57 -9.98 11.07
CA VAL A 38 14.86 -9.09 12.20
C VAL A 38 13.58 -8.84 13.00
N PRO A 39 13.61 -8.85 14.34
CA PRO A 39 12.48 -8.43 15.17
C PRO A 39 12.00 -7.02 14.76
N PRO A 40 10.76 -6.87 14.25
CA PRO A 40 10.30 -5.60 13.74
C PRO A 40 9.98 -4.67 14.90
N SER A 41 10.31 -3.40 14.74
CA SER A 41 9.88 -2.32 15.64
C SER A 41 9.33 -1.16 14.83
N PHE A 42 8.62 -0.26 15.50
CA PHE A 42 8.05 0.93 14.85
C PHE A 42 9.11 1.77 14.14
N PHE A 43 10.26 1.98 14.78
CA PHE A 43 11.41 2.69 14.20
C PHE A 43 12.07 1.91 13.05
N GLU A 44 12.06 0.58 13.11
CA GLU A 44 12.62 -0.25 12.03
C GLU A 44 11.81 -0.15 10.73
N LEU A 45 10.49 0.03 10.82
CA LEU A 45 9.61 0.19 9.65
C LEU A 45 9.87 1.50 8.89
N GLY A 46 10.36 2.53 9.58
CA GLY A 46 10.76 3.78 8.95
C GLY A 46 9.60 4.60 8.37
N LEU A 47 8.35 4.32 8.76
CA LEU A 47 7.15 4.97 8.19
C LEU A 47 6.96 6.40 8.73
N ALA A 48 7.29 6.64 10.00
CA ALA A 48 7.23 7.98 10.59
C ALA A 48 8.22 8.93 9.89
N GLU A 49 9.41 8.43 9.57
CA GLU A 49 10.44 9.15 8.82
C GLU A 49 9.98 9.46 7.40
N LEU A 50 9.29 8.53 6.73
CA LEU A 50 8.70 8.78 5.42
C LEU A 50 7.63 9.88 5.47
N VAL A 51 6.78 9.88 6.49
CA VAL A 51 5.80 10.95 6.72
C VAL A 51 6.50 12.29 6.95
N SER A 52 7.54 12.31 7.78
CA SER A 52 8.32 13.52 8.04
C SER A 52 8.97 14.07 6.77
N ILE A 53 9.59 13.21 5.94
CA ILE A 53 10.20 13.60 4.65
C ILE A 53 9.13 14.13 3.69
N TYR A 54 7.97 13.47 3.62
CA TYR A 54 6.85 13.90 2.78
C TYR A 54 6.39 15.31 3.16
N ASN A 55 6.21 15.58 4.46
CA ASN A 55 5.77 16.88 4.95
C ASN A 55 6.81 17.98 4.67
N GLU A 56 8.09 17.73 4.97
CA GLU A 56 9.18 18.68 4.72
C GLU A 56 9.29 19.07 3.24
N LEU A 57 9.23 18.09 2.34
CA LEU A 57 9.25 18.35 0.89
C LEU A 57 7.96 19.03 0.39
N SER A 58 6.82 18.72 1.00
CA SER A 58 5.55 19.38 0.70
C SER A 58 5.55 20.85 1.12
N GLU A 59 6.12 21.18 2.29
CA GLU A 59 6.29 22.55 2.78
C GLU A 59 7.23 23.37 1.89
N LEU A 60 8.22 22.72 1.26
CA LEU A 60 9.09 23.33 0.24
C LEU A 60 8.39 23.53 -1.12
N GLY A 61 7.11 23.19 -1.24
CA GLY A 61 6.31 23.32 -2.46
C GLY A 61 6.61 22.26 -3.52
N LYS A 62 7.32 21.19 -3.16
CA LYS A 62 7.70 20.09 -4.06
C LYS A 62 7.29 18.75 -3.44
N PRO A 63 5.98 18.46 -3.31
CA PRO A 63 5.53 17.20 -2.73
C PRO A 63 6.07 16.02 -3.56
N PRO A 64 6.76 15.04 -2.94
CA PRO A 64 7.37 13.95 -3.66
C PRO A 64 6.28 12.96 -4.14
N PRO A 65 6.39 12.40 -5.35
CA PRO A 65 5.51 11.33 -5.79
C PRO A 65 5.58 10.14 -4.83
N VAL A 66 4.41 9.61 -4.47
CA VAL A 66 4.29 8.41 -3.63
C VAL A 66 3.89 7.22 -4.50
N ILE A 67 4.63 6.13 -4.40
CA ILE A 67 4.40 4.88 -5.14
C ILE A 67 4.11 3.76 -4.14
N ASP A 68 3.00 3.06 -4.34
CA ASP A 68 2.66 1.86 -3.59
C ASP A 68 3.29 0.63 -4.27
N ALA A 69 4.06 -0.16 -3.52
CA ALA A 69 4.76 -1.31 -4.08
C ALA A 69 3.84 -2.43 -4.58
N ALA A 70 2.61 -2.53 -4.06
CA ALA A 70 1.61 -3.47 -4.57
C ALA A 70 1.05 -3.00 -5.91
N GLU A 71 0.81 -1.69 -6.06
CA GLU A 71 0.40 -1.10 -7.35
C GLU A 71 1.52 -1.22 -8.39
N LEU A 72 2.76 -0.92 -8.00
CA LEU A 72 3.95 -1.11 -8.86
C LEU A 72 4.12 -2.56 -9.32
N GLN A 73 3.84 -3.55 -8.47
CA GLN A 73 3.91 -4.96 -8.86
C GLN A 73 2.78 -5.38 -9.81
N LYS A 74 1.62 -4.73 -9.70
CA LYS A 74 0.43 -5.04 -10.50
C LYS A 74 0.52 -4.46 -11.92
N ASP A 75 0.98 -3.22 -12.04
CA ASP A 75 1.15 -2.54 -13.34
C ASP A 75 2.45 -1.71 -13.36
N PRO A 76 3.61 -2.39 -13.48
CA PRO A 76 4.91 -1.74 -13.34
C PRO A 76 5.17 -0.70 -14.42
N GLU A 77 4.72 -0.94 -15.65
CA GLU A 77 4.94 -0.01 -16.75
C GLU A 77 4.18 1.29 -16.53
N THR A 78 2.88 1.22 -16.22
CA THR A 78 2.08 2.43 -15.99
C THR A 78 2.59 3.22 -14.79
N THR A 79 2.90 2.53 -13.69
CA THR A 79 3.41 3.18 -12.47
C THR A 79 4.77 3.84 -12.71
N LEU A 80 5.70 3.16 -13.38
CA LEU A 80 7.04 3.72 -13.64
C LEU A 80 7.01 4.85 -14.67
N ARG A 81 6.14 4.78 -15.69
CA ARG A 81 5.94 5.90 -16.62
C ARG A 81 5.45 7.15 -15.89
N GLY A 82 4.41 7.00 -15.06
CA GLY A 82 3.90 8.12 -14.24
C GLY A 82 4.96 8.69 -13.30
N LEU A 83 5.78 7.84 -12.69
CA LEU A 83 6.91 8.29 -11.87
C LEU A 83 7.96 9.03 -12.69
N CYS A 84 8.31 8.54 -13.88
CA CYS A 84 9.27 9.18 -14.77
C CYS A 84 8.78 10.56 -15.22
N ASP A 85 7.49 10.68 -15.55
CA ASP A 85 6.86 11.96 -15.91
C ASP A 85 6.92 12.95 -14.74
N ASP A 86 6.58 12.51 -13.53
CA ASP A 86 6.62 13.34 -12.32
C ASP A 86 8.04 13.81 -11.96
N LEU A 87 9.04 12.97 -12.23
CA LEU A 87 10.44 13.29 -12.01
C LEU A 87 11.09 13.94 -13.24
N GLU A 88 10.34 14.20 -14.32
CA GLU A 88 10.85 14.72 -15.61
C GLU A 88 12.12 13.99 -16.10
N ILE A 89 12.11 12.65 -16.03
CA ILE A 89 13.18 11.79 -16.56
C ILE A 89 12.61 10.90 -17.66
N PRO A 90 13.42 10.50 -18.66
CA PRO A 90 12.94 9.60 -19.70
C PRO A 90 12.71 8.19 -19.15
N PHE A 91 11.53 7.63 -19.43
CA PHE A 91 11.25 6.22 -19.17
C PHE A 91 12.16 5.32 -20.01
N GLN A 92 12.72 4.27 -19.40
CA GLN A 92 13.55 3.29 -20.09
C GLN A 92 12.90 1.90 -19.96
N PRO A 93 12.65 1.17 -21.07
CA PRO A 93 12.10 -0.19 -21.01
C PRO A 93 12.96 -1.17 -20.18
N ALA A 94 14.27 -0.90 -20.09
CA ALA A 94 15.20 -1.63 -19.23
C ALA A 94 14.84 -1.55 -17.73
N MET A 95 13.97 -0.63 -17.29
CA MET A 95 13.47 -0.59 -15.91
C MET A 95 12.53 -1.77 -15.59
N LEU A 96 11.95 -2.41 -16.61
CA LEU A 96 10.98 -3.51 -16.43
C LEU A 96 11.64 -4.90 -16.40
N SER A 97 12.88 -5.01 -16.86
CA SER A 97 13.58 -6.30 -16.97
C SER A 97 15.06 -6.16 -16.58
N TRP A 98 15.59 -7.17 -15.90
CA TRP A 98 16.96 -7.18 -15.42
C TRP A 98 17.55 -8.58 -15.47
N GLU A 99 18.89 -8.66 -15.48
CA GLU A 99 19.59 -9.92 -15.34
C GLU A 99 19.46 -10.47 -13.92
N ALA A 100 19.13 -11.75 -13.84
CA ALA A 100 19.12 -12.49 -12.59
C ALA A 100 20.55 -12.64 -12.05
N GLY A 101 20.68 -12.66 -10.74
CA GLY A 101 21.94 -12.83 -10.02
C GLY A 101 22.27 -11.67 -9.10
N PRO A 102 23.32 -11.84 -8.26
CA PRO A 102 23.82 -10.79 -7.40
C PRO A 102 24.47 -9.66 -8.20
N LYS A 103 24.28 -8.43 -7.73
CA LYS A 103 24.95 -7.25 -8.28
C LYS A 103 26.09 -6.82 -7.34
N PRO A 104 27.20 -6.27 -7.86
CA PRO A 104 28.30 -5.79 -7.03
C PRO A 104 27.90 -4.76 -5.96
N ILE A 105 26.81 -4.02 -6.19
CA ILE A 105 26.27 -2.97 -5.31
C ILE A 105 25.36 -3.51 -4.18
N ASP A 106 25.01 -4.79 -4.17
CA ASP A 106 24.03 -5.35 -3.22
C ASP A 106 24.46 -5.26 -1.74
N GLY A 107 25.77 -5.12 -1.49
CA GLY A 107 26.33 -4.89 -0.16
C GLY A 107 26.13 -6.05 0.83
N LEU A 108 26.38 -5.78 2.10
CA LEU A 108 26.39 -6.78 3.18
C LEU A 108 25.03 -7.42 3.48
N TRP A 109 23.94 -6.79 3.03
CA TRP A 109 22.56 -7.21 3.33
C TRP A 109 22.03 -8.26 2.35
N ALA A 110 22.74 -8.49 1.24
CA ALA A 110 22.31 -9.38 0.16
C ALA A 110 21.92 -10.79 0.61
N PRO A 111 22.66 -11.47 1.52
CA PRO A 111 22.33 -12.83 1.96
C PRO A 111 20.97 -12.94 2.65
N TRP A 112 20.50 -11.86 3.28
CA TRP A 112 19.29 -11.82 4.09
C TRP A 112 18.05 -11.40 3.30
N TRP A 113 18.20 -10.45 2.37
CA TRP A 113 17.05 -9.80 1.72
C TRP A 113 16.92 -10.10 0.22
N TYR A 114 18.00 -10.48 -0.48
CA TYR A 114 18.01 -10.49 -1.96
C TYR A 114 17.91 -11.87 -2.58
N LYS A 115 17.81 -12.94 -1.78
CA LYS A 115 17.65 -14.32 -2.28
C LYS A 115 16.56 -14.47 -3.35
N ASN A 116 15.42 -13.78 -3.18
CA ASN A 116 14.32 -13.82 -4.16
C ASN A 116 14.54 -12.85 -5.33
N VAL A 117 15.15 -11.69 -5.08
CA VAL A 117 15.44 -10.67 -6.09
C VAL A 117 16.49 -11.17 -7.09
N HIS A 118 17.51 -11.90 -6.61
CA HIS A 118 18.52 -12.50 -7.49
C HIS A 118 17.97 -13.58 -8.42
N LYS A 119 16.76 -14.09 -8.16
CA LYS A 119 16.09 -15.07 -9.02
C LYS A 119 15.10 -14.44 -9.99
N SER A 120 14.72 -13.18 -9.79
CA SER A 120 13.78 -12.50 -10.67
C SER A 120 14.50 -11.85 -11.84
N THR A 121 13.78 -11.70 -12.94
CA THR A 121 14.24 -11.00 -14.15
C THR A 121 13.29 -9.87 -14.56
N CYS A 122 12.15 -9.73 -13.89
CA CYS A 122 11.13 -8.72 -14.12
C CYS A 122 10.22 -8.62 -12.89
N PHE A 123 9.28 -7.68 -12.91
CA PHE A 123 8.20 -7.61 -11.93
C PHE A 123 7.26 -8.80 -12.09
N THR A 124 6.97 -9.48 -10.99
CA THR A 124 6.04 -10.60 -10.94
C THR A 124 4.97 -10.32 -9.89
N GLU A 125 3.70 -10.44 -10.29
CA GLU A 125 2.59 -10.37 -9.35
C GLU A 125 2.69 -11.54 -8.36
N GLN A 126 2.79 -11.23 -7.07
CA GLN A 126 2.82 -12.26 -6.04
C GLN A 126 1.40 -12.73 -5.74
N THR A 127 1.09 -13.98 -6.08
CA THR A 127 -0.10 -14.64 -5.55
C THR A 127 0.11 -14.99 -4.09
N LYS A 128 -0.48 -14.21 -3.19
CA LYS A 128 -0.46 -14.48 -1.76
C LYS A 128 -1.58 -15.44 -1.40
N TYR A 129 -1.22 -16.57 -0.82
CA TYR A 129 -2.17 -17.39 -0.08
C TYR A 129 -2.44 -16.71 1.26
N PRO A 130 -3.72 -16.59 1.69
CA PRO A 130 -4.04 -16.00 2.96
C PRO A 130 -3.42 -16.87 4.07
N GLN A 131 -2.51 -16.29 4.83
CA GLN A 131 -1.94 -16.87 6.03
C GLN A 131 -2.45 -16.07 7.23
N PRO A 132 -2.68 -16.71 8.39
CA PRO A 132 -3.05 -15.98 9.59
C PRO A 132 -1.94 -14.99 9.95
N PHE A 133 -2.33 -13.76 10.24
CA PHE A 133 -1.39 -12.72 10.65
C PHE A 133 -0.91 -13.00 12.08
N PRO A 134 0.41 -12.97 12.37
CA PRO A 134 0.91 -13.28 13.71
C PRO A 134 0.38 -12.32 14.78
N PHE A 135 -0.17 -12.85 15.86
CA PHE A 135 -0.74 -12.04 16.94
C PHE A 135 0.26 -11.06 17.56
N SER A 136 1.53 -11.47 17.67
CA SER A 136 2.64 -10.65 18.20
C SER A 136 2.87 -9.35 17.42
N LEU A 137 2.42 -9.27 16.16
CA LEU A 137 2.66 -8.12 15.29
C LEU A 137 1.47 -7.16 15.22
N TYR A 138 0.34 -7.46 15.88
CA TYR A 138 -0.88 -6.63 15.80
C TYR A 138 -0.65 -5.21 16.32
N ASN A 139 -0.01 -5.06 17.48
CA ASN A 139 0.26 -3.74 18.06
C ASN A 139 1.11 -2.87 17.12
N LEU A 140 2.10 -3.49 16.46
CA LEU A 140 2.97 -2.79 15.52
C LEU A 140 2.24 -2.45 14.22
N LEU A 141 1.39 -3.37 13.74
CA LEU A 141 0.51 -3.11 12.61
C LEU A 141 -0.43 -1.94 12.89
N GLU A 142 -1.09 -1.92 14.04
CA GLU A 142 -2.02 -0.86 14.46
C GLU A 142 -1.33 0.50 14.50
N GLN A 143 -0.11 0.58 15.05
CA GLN A 143 0.68 1.81 15.09
C GLN A 143 1.13 2.29 13.70
N SER A 144 1.46 1.36 12.80
CA SER A 144 2.06 1.68 11.49
C SER A 144 1.02 1.97 10.39
N LEU A 145 -0.17 1.36 10.49
CA LEU A 145 -1.20 1.44 9.46
C LEU A 145 -1.70 2.87 9.19
N PRO A 146 -1.91 3.75 10.20
CA PRO A 146 -2.31 5.14 9.96
C PRO A 146 -1.28 5.92 9.13
N LEU A 147 0.01 5.74 9.40
CA LEU A 147 1.10 6.41 8.67
C LEU A 147 1.18 5.94 7.22
N TYR A 148 1.06 4.63 7.01
CA TYR A 148 0.96 4.05 5.68
C TYR A 148 -0.25 4.61 4.91
N ASN A 149 -1.44 4.63 5.54
CA ASN A 149 -2.67 5.14 4.92
C ASN A 149 -2.57 6.63 4.57
N MET A 150 -1.92 7.43 5.42
CA MET A 150 -1.67 8.85 5.16
C MET A 150 -0.84 9.02 3.88
N LEU A 151 0.29 8.33 3.77
CA LEU A 151 1.13 8.37 2.56
C LEU A 151 0.40 7.81 1.33
N ARG A 152 -0.37 6.74 1.52
CA ARG A 152 -1.11 6.08 0.43
C ARG A 152 -2.15 6.97 -0.23
N ARG A 153 -2.73 7.93 0.49
CA ARG A 153 -3.67 8.91 -0.10
C ARG A 153 -3.02 9.79 -1.18
N HIS A 154 -1.69 9.90 -1.17
CA HIS A 154 -0.92 10.67 -2.14
C HIS A 154 -0.43 9.83 -3.33
N VAL A 155 -0.74 8.54 -3.36
CA VAL A 155 -0.43 7.68 -4.52
C VAL A 155 -1.31 8.09 -5.69
N LYS A 156 -0.67 8.49 -6.80
CA LYS A 156 -1.38 8.89 -8.01
C LYS A 156 -2.02 7.67 -8.66
N LYS A 157 -3.31 7.48 -8.40
CA LYS A 157 -4.12 6.58 -9.21
C LYS A 157 -4.43 7.29 -10.51
N LYS A 158 -3.87 6.80 -11.62
CA LYS A 158 -4.49 7.04 -12.92
C LYS A 158 -5.91 6.48 -12.78
N LEU A 159 -6.92 7.33 -12.93
CA LEU A 159 -8.32 6.93 -13.00
C LEU A 159 -8.41 5.82 -14.06
N SER A 160 -8.34 4.57 -13.61
CA SER A 160 -8.75 3.44 -14.41
C SER A 160 -10.16 3.78 -14.86
N LEU A 161 -10.43 3.66 -16.16
CA LEU A 161 -11.64 4.01 -16.89
C LEU A 161 -12.90 3.22 -16.45
N LEU A 162 -13.09 3.02 -15.15
CA LEU A 162 -14.18 2.31 -14.48
C LEU A 162 -14.44 2.93 -13.10
N SER A 163 -14.72 4.23 -13.06
CA SER A 163 -15.74 4.77 -12.15
C SER A 163 -16.20 6.09 -12.75
N SER A 164 -17.23 6.05 -13.59
CA SER A 164 -18.19 7.13 -13.46
C SER A 164 -18.52 7.22 -11.96
N PRO A 165 -18.50 8.40 -11.30
CA PRO A 165 -19.15 8.49 -10.01
C PRO A 165 -20.51 7.83 -10.18
N LEU A 166 -20.85 6.89 -9.30
CA LEU A 166 -22.20 6.34 -9.26
C LEU A 166 -23.15 7.54 -9.39
N PRO A 167 -24.14 7.51 -10.29
CA PRO A 167 -25.02 8.65 -10.49
C PRO A 167 -25.52 9.09 -9.11
N SER A 168 -25.41 10.40 -8.84
CA SER A 168 -25.78 10.96 -7.55
C SER A 168 -27.15 10.40 -7.18
N PRO A 169 -27.27 9.64 -6.07
CA PRO A 169 -28.52 9.01 -5.73
C PRO A 169 -29.57 10.11 -5.57
N ASN A 170 -30.75 9.90 -6.14
CA ASN A 170 -31.81 10.88 -6.09
C ASN A 170 -32.17 11.13 -4.62
N LEU A 171 -31.82 12.32 -4.10
CA LEU A 171 -32.02 12.63 -2.69
C LEU A 171 -33.51 12.92 -2.47
N PRO A 172 -34.19 12.25 -1.52
CA PRO A 172 -35.58 12.56 -1.21
C PRO A 172 -35.78 13.98 -0.71
N VAL A 173 -34.70 14.63 -0.22
CA VAL A 173 -34.69 16.02 0.25
C VAL A 173 -33.42 16.72 -0.28
N PRO A 174 -33.52 17.68 -1.21
CA PRO A 174 -32.37 18.39 -1.78
C PRO A 174 -31.52 19.17 -0.76
N ALA A 175 -32.13 19.65 0.33
CA ALA A 175 -31.41 20.35 1.39
C ALA A 175 -30.34 19.48 2.10
N ASN A 176 -30.41 18.15 1.93
CA ASN A 176 -29.51 17.21 2.58
C ASN A 176 -28.21 16.95 1.81
N GLU A 177 -28.03 17.59 0.64
CA GLU A 177 -26.87 17.39 -0.23
C GLU A 177 -25.54 17.68 0.49
N LYS A 178 -25.51 18.71 1.35
CA LYS A 178 -24.30 19.17 2.05
C LYS A 178 -24.18 18.67 3.49
N LEU A 179 -25.03 17.72 3.91
CA LEU A 179 -24.93 17.19 5.26
C LEU A 179 -23.64 16.39 5.43
N LEU A 180 -23.02 16.58 6.59
CA LEU A 180 -21.87 15.80 7.03
C LEU A 180 -22.35 14.66 7.92
N ALA A 181 -21.79 13.47 7.73
CA ALA A 181 -22.07 12.29 8.53
C ALA A 181 -20.91 12.06 9.50
N TRP A 182 -21.22 11.72 10.75
CA TRP A 182 -20.22 11.26 11.71
C TRP A 182 -20.05 9.74 11.54
N VAL A 183 -18.85 9.29 11.19
CA VAL A 183 -18.55 7.87 10.93
C VAL A 183 -17.25 7.51 11.65
N GLY A 184 -17.34 6.59 12.62
CA GLY A 184 -16.23 6.31 13.54
C GLY A 184 -15.96 7.54 14.39
N ASP A 185 -14.77 8.13 14.26
CA ASP A 185 -14.34 9.33 15.01
C ASP A 185 -14.24 10.60 14.14
N GLU A 186 -14.67 10.55 12.88
CA GLU A 186 -14.52 11.66 11.93
C GLU A 186 -15.87 12.15 11.39
N ILE A 187 -15.94 13.45 11.08
CA ILE A 187 -17.06 14.06 10.35
C ILE A 187 -16.69 14.07 8.86
N VAL A 188 -17.44 13.33 8.04
CA VAL A 188 -17.15 13.09 6.62
C VAL A 188 -18.32 13.51 5.73
N THR A 189 -18.04 13.80 4.46
CA THR A 189 -19.10 14.05 3.46
C THR A 189 -19.85 12.76 3.12
N ARG A 190 -21.09 12.87 2.64
CA ARG A 190 -21.91 11.71 2.24
C ARG A 190 -21.20 10.75 1.29
N GLU A 191 -20.43 11.25 0.32
CA GLU A 191 -19.69 10.42 -0.65
C GLU A 191 -18.53 9.63 -0.02
N SER A 192 -18.01 10.15 1.09
CA SER A 192 -16.89 9.57 1.84
C SER A 192 -17.35 8.68 3.00
N ALA A 193 -18.63 8.80 3.41
CA ALA A 193 -19.25 8.01 4.47
C ALA A 193 -19.39 6.54 4.05
N LYS A 194 -18.34 5.76 4.32
CA LYS A 194 -18.27 4.32 4.03
C LYS A 194 -18.08 3.57 5.35
N VAL A 195 -18.92 2.58 5.58
CA VAL A 195 -18.80 1.63 6.70
C VAL A 195 -18.39 0.29 6.12
N SER A 196 -17.52 -0.44 6.81
CA SER A 196 -17.15 -1.78 6.38
C SER A 196 -18.38 -2.69 6.37
N VAL A 197 -18.50 -3.56 5.37
CA VAL A 197 -19.55 -4.60 5.35
C VAL A 197 -19.36 -5.60 6.52
N PHE A 198 -18.16 -5.66 7.09
CA PHE A 198 -17.90 -6.45 8.30
C PHE A 198 -18.37 -5.74 9.59
N ASP A 199 -18.58 -4.43 9.56
CA ASP A 199 -19.11 -3.66 10.69
C ASP A 199 -20.66 -3.58 10.66
N SER A 200 -21.30 -3.94 9.53
CA SER A 200 -22.77 -3.95 9.39
C SER A 200 -23.46 -5.17 10.02
N VAL A 201 -22.72 -6.01 10.76
CA VAL A 201 -23.18 -7.27 11.35
C VAL A 201 -24.35 -7.07 12.34
N VAL A 202 -24.58 -5.87 12.86
CA VAL A 202 -25.48 -5.68 14.01
C VAL A 202 -26.90 -5.21 13.65
N GLN A 203 -27.24 -4.98 12.38
CA GLN A 203 -28.57 -4.41 12.05
C GLN A 203 -29.58 -5.31 11.32
N GLY A 204 -29.31 -6.60 11.13
CA GLY A 204 -30.38 -7.51 10.73
C GLY A 204 -29.92 -8.90 10.31
N GLY A 205 -30.09 -9.87 11.20
CA GLY A 205 -29.94 -11.30 10.88
C GLY A 205 -28.99 -12.01 11.83
N ASP A 206 -29.42 -13.18 12.29
CA ASP A 206 -28.58 -14.15 12.98
C ASP A 206 -27.29 -14.38 12.19
N SER A 207 -26.16 -14.06 12.80
CA SER A 207 -24.85 -14.20 12.18
C SER A 207 -24.42 -15.66 12.20
N VAL A 208 -25.14 -16.52 11.47
CA VAL A 208 -24.74 -17.88 11.13
C VAL A 208 -24.51 -17.91 9.62
N TRP A 209 -23.30 -17.53 9.20
CA TRP A 209 -22.88 -17.67 7.82
C TRP A 209 -22.23 -19.02 7.60
N GLU A 210 -23.02 -20.04 7.24
CA GLU A 210 -22.52 -21.18 6.46
C GLU A 210 -22.43 -20.76 4.99
N GLY A 211 -21.37 -20.03 4.66
CA GLY A 211 -21.13 -19.53 3.30
C GLY A 211 -20.13 -20.40 2.55
N LEU A 212 -20.59 -21.07 1.49
CA LEU A 212 -19.74 -21.71 0.47
C LEU A 212 -18.74 -20.69 -0.11
N ARG A 213 -17.44 -20.94 0.07
CA ARG A 213 -16.38 -20.08 -0.47
C ARG A 213 -15.91 -20.57 -1.83
N VAL A 214 -15.94 -19.68 -2.84
CA VAL A 214 -15.45 -19.97 -4.19
C VAL A 214 -14.11 -19.28 -4.45
N TYR A 215 -13.08 -20.05 -4.81
CA TYR A 215 -11.78 -19.56 -5.23
C TYR A 215 -11.48 -20.03 -6.65
N LYS A 216 -11.22 -19.10 -7.58
CA LYS A 216 -10.86 -19.41 -8.99
C LYS A 216 -11.81 -20.44 -9.62
N SER A 217 -13.12 -20.22 -9.44
CA SER A 217 -14.19 -21.12 -9.91
C SER A 217 -14.20 -22.52 -9.30
N LYS A 218 -13.53 -22.75 -8.16
CA LYS A 218 -13.62 -23.98 -7.36
C LYS A 218 -14.19 -23.68 -5.98
N ILE A 219 -15.11 -24.52 -5.51
CA ILE A 219 -15.68 -24.44 -4.16
C ILE A 219 -14.67 -25.03 -3.17
N PHE A 220 -14.38 -24.31 -2.09
CA PHE A 220 -13.53 -24.79 -1.02
C PHE A 220 -14.28 -25.83 -0.19
N LYS A 221 -13.74 -27.06 -0.13
CA LYS A 221 -14.30 -28.17 0.66
C LYS A 221 -15.78 -28.44 0.32
N LEU A 222 -16.04 -28.70 -0.97
CA LEU A 222 -17.40 -28.93 -1.51
C LEU A 222 -18.06 -30.16 -0.88
N GLU A 223 -17.37 -31.29 -0.82
CA GLU A 223 -17.92 -32.53 -0.27
C GLU A 223 -18.35 -32.35 1.20
N GLU A 224 -17.52 -31.68 2.00
CA GLU A 224 -17.81 -31.42 3.42
C GLU A 224 -18.98 -30.45 3.62
N HIS A 225 -19.25 -29.54 2.66
CA HIS A 225 -20.44 -28.67 2.68
C HIS A 225 -21.72 -29.40 2.22
N LEU A 226 -21.62 -30.50 1.46
CA LEU A 226 -22.77 -31.26 0.98
C LEU A 226 -23.23 -32.33 1.97
N ASP A 227 -22.35 -32.72 2.90
CA ASP A 227 -22.62 -33.72 3.94
C ASP A 227 -23.09 -33.11 5.28
N SER A 228 -23.42 -31.81 5.31
CA SER A 228 -23.91 -31.07 6.50
C SER A 228 -25.43 -30.96 6.56
#